data_AF-A0A1J4V1V7-F1
#
_entry.id   AF-A0A1J4V1V7-F1
#
_cell.length_a   1.000
_cell.length_b   1.000
_cell.length_c   1.000
_cell.angle_alpha   90.00
_cell.angle_beta   90.00
_cell.angle_gamma   90.00
#
_symmetry.space_group_name_H-M   'P 1'
#
loop_
_entity.id
_entity.type
_entity.pdbx_description
1 polymer ?
#
loop_
_entity_poly.entity_id
_entity_poly.type
_entity_poly.pdbx_seq_one_letter_code
_entity_poly.pdbx_strand_id
1 'polypeptide(L)'
;MKQKEIKKKINPVRSFLMWKNNMKIILKTSNGINKQSGAAMLISVIFFLFISLAIISGLVSPSIREFKNANINLNSKKSFFLAESGSEDAFYRLITNKTIGTSETITLDSNFTTTTITTLENGDKQIMSLGDVSTYQRQLGITLSASTGVSFNYGVQVGQGGLSLTGGSSINGNVYANGPITGDSSSYITGTAISANSPALTADQTNGIGIPAYNVAFGNTNSTQDIAQGFKVSVLSPLNKVQFYIKKTSTPSNTTVKIVNDSGGKPGTTVYASGTLSASTVTTSYGWIDITFSSNPLLNVDITYWLVIDASTSSTKYYTIGASNGGYADGFGRIGKMGGTWNNTTPSGLDYYFSIYLGGVNGLIASTSGSQWNQLHIGTISGSAQANTVNYTNSTGNIYCQTGTGNNKPCTQQPDPSYVAFPVSDANVAQWKTEAEAGGVYNGNYSVGWAGASLGPKKIVGNLTVGGGGILTVTGTLLVTGSISLSGGGQIKLSPSYGTNDGVIVSDGTISITGGANATGSGVEGSYIMMLTTSFLSNAATIEGGAGAVIIYAPNGTIEIEGGASLKEAVGYKIEIEGGSSLTYESGLTNNNFSSGPSGSWAVESWGEK
;
A
#
# COMPACT_ATOMS: atom_id res chain seq x y z
N MET A 1 -56.14 -8.92 -6.74
CA MET A 1 -57.14 -9.90 -6.24
C MET A 1 -57.38 -9.67 -4.75
N LYS A 2 -58.65 -9.61 -4.35
CA LYS A 2 -59.16 -9.44 -2.98
C LYS A 2 -59.15 -10.77 -2.20
N GLN A 3 -58.93 -10.71 -0.88
CA GLN A 3 -59.69 -11.34 0.23
C GLN A 3 -58.81 -11.26 1.48
N LYS A 4 -58.92 -10.27 2.39
CA LYS A 4 -59.88 -10.08 3.48
C LYS A 4 -60.17 -11.35 4.31
N GLU A 5 -59.40 -11.54 5.38
CA GLU A 5 -59.83 -12.26 6.57
C GLU A 5 -59.95 -11.30 7.76
N ILE A 6 -61.04 -11.49 8.50
CA ILE A 6 -61.52 -10.70 9.64
C ILE A 6 -61.18 -11.49 10.91
N LYS A 7 -60.58 -10.87 11.92
CA LYS A 7 -60.74 -11.32 13.33
C LYS A 7 -60.54 -10.17 14.33
N LYS A 8 -61.69 -9.57 14.67
CA LYS A 8 -62.16 -9.03 15.97
C LYS A 8 -61.11 -8.46 16.95
N LYS A 9 -61.01 -7.12 16.98
CA LYS A 9 -60.65 -6.35 18.17
C LYS A 9 -61.71 -6.54 19.27
N ILE A 10 -61.34 -7.11 20.41
CA ILE A 10 -62.16 -7.05 21.63
C ILE A 10 -61.76 -5.79 22.39
N ASN A 11 -62.68 -4.82 22.41
CA ASN A 11 -62.52 -3.54 23.09
C ASN A 11 -63.10 -3.69 24.52
N PRO A 12 -62.31 -3.52 25.60
CA PRO A 12 -62.71 -3.87 26.97
C PRO A 12 -63.81 -2.97 27.57
N VAL A 13 -64.18 -1.90 26.89
CA VAL A 13 -65.15 -0.90 27.36
C VAL A 13 -66.62 -1.37 27.27
N ARG A 14 -66.91 -2.46 26.53
CA ARG A 14 -68.28 -3.01 26.42
C ARG A 14 -68.63 -4.11 27.44
N SER A 15 -67.65 -4.65 28.17
CA SER A 15 -67.87 -5.65 29.23
C SER A 15 -68.31 -5.01 30.56
N PHE A 16 -67.93 -3.75 30.79
CA PHE A 16 -68.19 -3.04 32.05
C PHE A 16 -69.61 -2.42 32.13
N LEU A 17 -70.35 -2.35 31.02
CA LEU A 17 -71.71 -1.81 30.98
C LEU A 17 -72.82 -2.85 31.21
N MET A 18 -72.52 -4.16 31.16
CA MET A 18 -73.53 -5.20 31.45
C MET A 18 -73.65 -5.56 32.93
N TRP A 19 -72.75 -5.05 33.79
CA TRP A 19 -72.80 -5.33 35.24
C TRP A 19 -73.53 -4.25 36.06
N LYS A 20 -73.86 -3.10 35.45
CA LYS A 20 -74.48 -1.96 36.15
C LYS A 20 -76.02 -1.98 36.25
N ASN A 21 -76.73 -2.89 35.59
CA ASN A 21 -78.19 -2.78 35.40
C ASN A 21 -79.09 -3.74 36.20
N ASN A 22 -78.57 -4.57 37.11
CA ASN A 22 -79.41 -5.48 37.92
C ASN A 22 -79.43 -5.20 39.43
N MET A 23 -78.97 -4.03 39.89
CA MET A 23 -79.09 -3.64 41.30
C MET A 23 -80.28 -2.68 41.50
N LYS A 24 -81.50 -3.21 41.35
CA LYS A 24 -82.73 -2.54 41.81
C LYS A 24 -83.23 -3.22 43.09
N ILE A 25 -82.86 -2.60 44.21
CA ILE A 25 -83.60 -2.44 45.47
C ILE A 25 -84.69 -3.48 45.78
N ILE A 26 -84.43 -4.31 46.79
CA ILE A 26 -85.46 -4.74 47.76
C ILE A 26 -84.85 -4.62 49.16
N LEU A 27 -84.93 -3.43 49.76
CA LEU A 27 -84.87 -3.29 51.22
C LEU A 27 -86.31 -3.35 51.72
N LYS A 28 -86.75 -4.54 52.12
CA LYS A 28 -87.96 -4.72 52.92
C LYS A 28 -87.50 -4.97 54.36
N THR A 29 -87.80 -4.03 55.24
CA THR A 29 -87.59 -4.14 56.69
C THR A 29 -88.44 -5.27 57.26
N SER A 30 -87.80 -6.24 57.91
CA SER A 30 -88.41 -6.90 59.07
C SER A 30 -87.33 -7.16 60.12
N ASN A 31 -87.66 -6.84 61.37
CA ASN A 31 -86.78 -6.97 62.51
C ASN A 31 -86.43 -8.43 62.78
N GLY A 32 -85.13 -8.70 62.84
CA GLY A 32 -84.56 -9.93 63.37
C GLY A 32 -83.07 -9.73 63.58
N ILE A 33 -82.65 -9.42 64.80
CA ILE A 33 -81.24 -9.30 65.18
C ILE A 33 -80.59 -10.66 64.90
N ASN A 34 -79.78 -10.75 63.84
CA ASN A 34 -78.95 -11.92 63.59
C ASN A 34 -77.48 -11.53 63.63
N LYS A 35 -76.81 -12.01 64.68
CA LYS A 35 -75.39 -11.88 64.96
C LYS A 35 -74.59 -12.49 63.81
N GLN A 36 -74.18 -11.65 62.85
CA GLN A 36 -73.21 -12.01 61.81
C GLN A 36 -71.92 -11.18 61.92
N SER A 37 -71.55 -10.74 63.13
CA SER A 37 -70.24 -10.10 63.37
C SER A 37 -69.06 -11.02 62.99
N GLY A 38 -69.24 -12.35 63.06
CA GLY A 38 -68.28 -13.32 62.54
C GLY A 38 -68.23 -13.39 61.02
N ALA A 39 -69.38 -13.34 60.33
CA ALA A 39 -69.44 -13.42 58.87
C ALA A 39 -68.90 -12.15 58.19
N ALA A 40 -69.11 -10.97 58.79
CA ALA A 40 -68.53 -9.71 58.32
C ALA A 40 -66.99 -9.74 58.37
N MET A 41 -66.41 -10.23 59.47
CA MET A 41 -64.96 -10.40 59.61
C MET A 41 -64.41 -11.41 58.59
N LEU A 42 -65.13 -12.51 58.35
CA LEU A 42 -64.73 -13.56 57.40
C LEU A 42 -64.76 -13.04 55.94
N ILE A 43 -65.76 -12.25 55.57
CA ILE A 43 -65.83 -11.60 54.25
C ILE A 43 -64.69 -10.60 54.07
N SER A 44 -64.37 -9.78 55.08
CA SER A 44 -63.22 -8.86 55.02
C SER A 44 -61.90 -9.62 54.87
N VAL A 45 -61.69 -10.71 55.61
CA VAL A 45 -60.48 -11.54 55.51
C VAL A 45 -60.35 -12.18 54.12
N ILE A 46 -61.44 -12.75 53.59
CA ILE A 46 -61.46 -13.32 52.24
C ILE A 46 -61.20 -12.23 51.18
N PHE A 47 -61.77 -11.05 51.35
CA PHE A 47 -61.56 -9.92 50.45
C PHE A 47 -60.09 -9.44 50.47
N PHE A 48 -59.48 -9.31 51.64
CA PHE A 48 -58.05 -9.00 51.76
C PHE A 48 -57.16 -10.12 51.20
N LEU A 49 -57.55 -11.39 51.36
CA LEU A 49 -56.86 -12.53 50.75
C LEU A 49 -56.87 -12.41 49.21
N PHE A 50 -58.04 -12.14 48.61
CA PHE A 50 -58.15 -11.95 47.16
C PHE A 50 -57.35 -10.75 46.65
N ILE A 51 -57.37 -9.62 47.37
CA ILE A 51 -56.55 -8.45 47.02
C ILE A 51 -55.06 -8.80 47.11
N SER A 52 -54.63 -9.48 48.17
CA SER A 52 -53.23 -9.87 48.33
C SER A 52 -52.76 -10.83 47.23
N LEU A 53 -53.60 -11.79 46.84
CA LEU A 53 -53.30 -12.73 45.77
C LEU A 53 -53.27 -12.04 44.41
N ALA A 54 -54.18 -11.08 44.18
CA ALA A 54 -54.19 -10.26 42.98
C ALA A 54 -52.91 -9.41 42.87
N ILE A 55 -52.48 -8.77 43.97
CA ILE A 55 -51.22 -7.99 44.01
C ILE A 55 -50.00 -8.90 43.75
N ILE A 56 -49.91 -10.06 44.41
CA ILE A 56 -48.81 -11.01 44.22
C ILE A 56 -48.76 -11.48 42.76
N SER A 57 -49.89 -11.89 42.18
CA SER A 57 -49.96 -12.31 40.77
C SER A 57 -49.59 -11.18 39.80
N GLY A 58 -49.95 -9.93 40.14
CA GLY A 58 -49.61 -8.74 39.38
C GLY A 58 -48.11 -8.39 39.40
N LEU A 59 -47.37 -8.79 40.43
CA LEU A 59 -45.93 -8.52 40.60
C LEU A 59 -45.04 -9.68 40.09
N VAL A 60 -45.46 -10.93 40.28
CA VAL A 60 -44.65 -12.12 39.92
C VAL A 60 -44.41 -12.21 38.41
N SER A 61 -45.43 -11.95 37.58
CA SER A 61 -45.31 -12.05 36.12
C SER A 61 -44.30 -11.05 35.53
N PRO A 62 -44.34 -9.74 35.90
CA PRO A 62 -43.29 -8.80 35.54
C PRO A 62 -41.89 -9.21 36.03
N SER A 63 -41.72 -9.65 37.27
CA SER A 63 -40.40 -10.04 37.80
C SER A 63 -39.77 -11.22 37.06
N ILE A 64 -40.56 -12.25 36.72
CA ILE A 64 -40.07 -13.39 35.93
C ILE A 64 -39.66 -12.93 34.52
N ARG A 65 -40.45 -12.03 33.92
CA ARG A 65 -40.13 -11.46 32.60
C ARG A 65 -38.86 -10.63 32.65
N GLU A 66 -38.67 -9.81 33.68
CA GLU A 66 -37.44 -9.02 33.86
C GLU A 66 -36.23 -9.91 34.09
N PHE A 67 -36.34 -10.99 34.87
CA PHE A 67 -35.26 -11.95 35.04
C PHE A 67 -34.88 -12.64 33.71
N LYS A 68 -35.88 -13.03 32.91
CA LYS A 68 -35.65 -13.60 31.57
C LYS A 68 -35.00 -12.59 30.63
N ASN A 69 -35.45 -11.34 30.63
CA ASN A 69 -34.88 -10.26 29.82
C ASN A 69 -33.43 -9.96 30.23
N ALA A 70 -33.15 -9.92 31.53
CA ALA A 70 -31.81 -9.73 32.06
C ALA A 70 -30.89 -10.88 31.64
N ASN A 71 -31.36 -12.13 31.69
CA ASN A 71 -30.58 -13.28 31.26
C ASN A 71 -30.31 -13.29 29.74
N ILE A 72 -31.32 -12.95 28.92
CA ILE A 72 -31.15 -12.78 27.48
C ILE A 72 -30.13 -11.68 27.19
N ASN A 73 -30.24 -10.53 27.85
CA ASN A 73 -29.32 -9.40 27.68
C ASN A 73 -27.89 -9.77 28.09
N LEU A 74 -27.73 -10.49 29.21
CA LEU A 74 -26.43 -10.96 29.68
C LEU A 74 -25.78 -11.91 28.67
N ASN A 75 -26.49 -12.96 28.24
CA ASN A 75 -25.96 -13.93 27.29
C ASN A 75 -25.69 -13.30 25.92
N SER A 76 -26.52 -12.37 25.49
CA SER A 76 -26.31 -11.59 24.26
C SER A 76 -25.08 -10.69 24.32
N LYS A 77 -24.78 -10.09 25.48
CA LYS A 77 -23.53 -9.33 25.68
C LYS A 77 -22.32 -10.26 25.72
N LYS A 78 -22.43 -11.41 26.40
CA LYS A 78 -21.36 -12.41 26.42
C LYS A 78 -21.02 -12.89 25.01
N SER A 79 -22.01 -13.19 24.17
CA SER A 79 -21.76 -13.62 22.79
C SER A 79 -21.18 -12.50 21.92
N PHE A 80 -21.57 -11.24 22.14
CA PHE A 80 -20.95 -10.09 21.48
C PHE A 80 -19.45 -9.96 21.81
N PHE A 81 -19.07 -9.94 23.09
CA PHE A 81 -17.67 -9.85 23.49
C PHE A 81 -16.84 -11.07 23.07
N LEU A 82 -17.48 -12.24 22.98
CA LEU A 82 -16.84 -13.45 22.47
C LEU A 82 -16.54 -13.34 20.97
N ALA A 83 -17.49 -12.81 20.18
CA ALA A 83 -17.27 -12.50 18.77
C ALA A 83 -16.19 -11.42 18.57
N GLU A 84 -16.19 -10.38 19.41
CA GLU A 84 -15.18 -9.31 19.37
C GLU A 84 -13.77 -9.87 19.60
N SER A 85 -13.63 -10.76 20.59
CA SER A 85 -12.37 -11.43 20.88
C SER A 85 -11.83 -12.22 19.68
N GLY A 86 -12.70 -12.94 18.96
CA GLY A 86 -12.33 -13.69 17.76
C GLY A 86 -11.93 -12.79 16.60
N SER A 87 -12.70 -11.73 16.34
CA SER A 87 -12.38 -10.78 15.26
C SER A 87 -11.10 -9.99 15.52
N GLU A 88 -10.84 -9.57 16.76
CA GLU A 88 -9.64 -8.81 17.13
C GLU A 88 -8.38 -9.68 17.09
N ASP A 89 -8.45 -10.94 17.54
CA ASP A 89 -7.32 -11.87 17.42
C ASP A 89 -6.97 -12.15 15.96
N ALA A 90 -7.99 -12.43 15.13
CA ALA A 90 -7.79 -12.65 13.70
C ALA A 90 -7.23 -11.41 13.00
N PHE A 91 -7.79 -10.23 13.29
CA PHE A 91 -7.31 -8.96 12.76
C PHE A 91 -5.85 -8.71 13.16
N TYR A 92 -5.54 -8.84 14.45
CA TYR A 92 -4.18 -8.67 14.97
C TYR A 92 -3.17 -9.60 14.30
N ARG A 93 -3.51 -10.89 14.14
CA ARG A 93 -2.62 -11.85 13.47
C ARG A 93 -2.42 -11.53 11.99
N LEU A 94 -3.48 -11.11 11.29
CA LEU A 94 -3.40 -10.68 9.89
C LEU A 94 -2.52 -9.44 9.71
N ILE A 95 -2.66 -8.42 10.55
CA ILE A 95 -1.84 -7.19 10.44
C ILE A 95 -0.40 -7.36 10.96
N THR A 96 -0.15 -8.35 11.82
CA THR A 96 1.20 -8.67 12.32
C THR A 96 1.86 -9.83 11.58
N ASN A 97 1.26 -10.27 10.47
CA ASN A 97 1.74 -11.37 9.62
C ASN A 97 2.04 -12.67 10.39
N LYS A 98 1.24 -12.95 11.43
CA LYS A 98 1.29 -14.23 12.17
C LYS A 98 0.51 -15.27 11.39
N THR A 99 0.98 -16.52 11.44
CA THR A 99 0.27 -17.64 10.81
C THR A 99 -1.14 -17.76 11.37
N ILE A 100 -2.13 -17.82 10.47
CA ILE A 100 -3.54 -17.98 10.79
C ILE A 100 -4.21 -18.81 9.69
N GLY A 101 -5.11 -19.71 10.06
CA GLY A 101 -5.91 -20.50 9.13
C GLY A 101 -7.03 -19.69 8.49
N THR A 102 -7.82 -20.35 7.64
CA THR A 102 -9.07 -19.78 7.08
C THR A 102 -10.24 -19.85 8.07
N SER A 103 -10.08 -20.59 9.17
CA SER A 103 -11.04 -20.68 10.27
C SER A 103 -10.29 -20.91 11.58
N GLU A 104 -10.65 -20.15 12.62
CA GLU A 104 -10.07 -20.23 13.95
C GLU A 104 -11.17 -20.34 15.00
N THR A 105 -10.89 -21.01 16.13
CA THR A 105 -11.84 -21.13 17.24
C THR A 105 -11.18 -20.71 18.55
N ILE A 106 -11.81 -19.78 19.27
CA ILE A 106 -11.40 -19.38 20.62
C ILE A 106 -12.46 -19.85 21.60
N THR A 107 -12.02 -20.48 22.70
CA THR A 107 -12.90 -20.90 23.79
C THR A 107 -12.65 -20.02 25.01
N LEU A 108 -13.70 -19.36 25.51
CA LEU A 108 -13.67 -18.57 26.75
C LEU A 108 -14.87 -18.98 27.62
N ASP A 109 -14.62 -19.30 28.89
CA ASP A 109 -15.68 -19.66 29.85
C ASP A 109 -16.61 -20.79 29.32
N SER A 110 -16.03 -21.81 28.67
CA SER A 110 -16.74 -22.93 28.02
C SER A 110 -17.69 -22.54 26.86
N ASN A 111 -17.62 -21.30 26.38
CA ASN A 111 -18.30 -20.83 25.17
C ASN A 111 -17.30 -20.65 24.03
N PHE A 112 -17.77 -20.75 22.79
CA PHE A 112 -16.91 -20.74 21.61
C PHE A 112 -17.21 -19.53 20.73
N THR A 113 -16.16 -18.93 20.17
CA THR A 113 -16.27 -18.14 18.95
C THR A 113 -15.60 -18.88 17.80
N THR A 114 -16.27 -18.89 16.65
CA THR A 114 -15.70 -19.35 15.39
C THR A 114 -15.47 -18.14 14.49
N THR A 115 -14.22 -17.95 14.06
CA THR A 115 -13.82 -16.84 13.20
C THR A 115 -13.39 -17.37 11.84
N THR A 116 -14.12 -16.98 10.80
CA THR A 116 -13.84 -17.35 9.40
C THR A 116 -13.15 -16.20 8.68
N ILE A 117 -12.10 -16.51 7.91
CA ILE A 117 -11.32 -15.54 7.13
C ILE A 117 -11.43 -15.91 5.66
N THR A 118 -12.09 -15.04 4.88
CA THR A 118 -12.33 -15.23 3.45
C THR A 118 -11.56 -14.20 2.64
N THR A 119 -11.00 -14.59 1.50
CA THR A 119 -10.44 -13.65 0.52
C THR A 119 -11.51 -13.34 -0.52
N LEU A 120 -11.83 -12.07 -0.71
CA LEU A 120 -12.80 -11.61 -1.71
C LEU A 120 -12.15 -11.52 -3.11
N GLU A 121 -12.95 -11.41 -4.16
CA GLU A 121 -12.49 -11.40 -5.56
C GLU A 121 -11.52 -10.25 -5.88
N ASN A 122 -11.62 -9.14 -5.16
CA ASN A 122 -10.74 -7.97 -5.28
C ASN A 122 -9.44 -8.08 -4.45
N GLY A 123 -9.21 -9.21 -3.76
CA GLY A 123 -8.05 -9.42 -2.89
C GLY A 123 -8.24 -8.98 -1.44
N ASP A 124 -9.37 -8.36 -1.10
CA ASP A 124 -9.70 -7.95 0.28
C ASP A 124 -9.90 -9.16 1.19
N LYS A 125 -9.66 -8.98 2.50
CA LYS A 125 -9.96 -10.02 3.50
C LYS A 125 -11.23 -9.67 4.24
N GLN A 126 -12.10 -10.65 4.40
CA GLN A 126 -13.27 -10.56 5.27
C GLN A 126 -13.07 -11.48 6.48
N ILE A 127 -13.09 -10.89 7.67
CA ILE A 127 -13.10 -11.60 8.95
C ILE A 127 -14.55 -11.64 9.43
N MET A 128 -15.06 -12.83 9.71
CA MET A 128 -16.40 -13.03 10.24
C MET A 128 -16.33 -13.86 11.52
N SER A 129 -16.58 -13.22 12.66
CA SER A 129 -16.51 -13.88 13.96
C SER A 129 -17.90 -14.08 14.55
N LEU A 130 -18.27 -15.34 14.81
CA LEU A 130 -19.53 -15.75 15.41
C LEU A 130 -19.28 -16.18 16.86
N GLY A 131 -19.80 -15.42 17.82
CA GLY A 131 -19.81 -15.82 19.23
C GLY A 131 -21.11 -16.56 19.55
N ASP A 132 -21.01 -17.76 20.14
CA ASP A 132 -22.17 -18.56 20.59
C ASP A 132 -22.09 -18.80 22.09
N VAL A 133 -23.08 -18.27 22.82
CA VAL A 133 -23.23 -18.46 24.26
C VAL A 133 -24.62 -19.03 24.52
N SER A 134 -24.70 -20.31 24.87
CA SER A 134 -25.98 -20.97 25.21
C SER A 134 -27.06 -20.76 24.13
N THR A 135 -26.70 -20.89 22.85
CA THR A 135 -27.55 -20.66 21.64
C THR A 135 -27.84 -19.19 21.30
N TYR A 136 -27.35 -18.23 22.10
CA TYR A 136 -27.41 -16.82 21.75
C TYR A 136 -26.21 -16.46 20.89
N GLN A 137 -26.47 -16.19 19.62
CA GLN A 137 -25.44 -15.89 18.63
C GLN A 137 -25.34 -14.40 18.33
N ARG A 138 -24.11 -13.90 18.22
CA ARG A 138 -23.77 -12.55 17.76
C ARG A 138 -22.64 -12.67 16.76
N GLN A 139 -22.71 -11.92 15.66
CA GLN A 139 -21.72 -12.00 14.60
C GLN A 139 -21.15 -10.62 14.29
N LEU A 140 -19.81 -10.54 14.24
CA LEU A 140 -19.08 -9.34 13.86
C LEU A 140 -18.35 -9.56 12.54
N GLY A 141 -18.39 -8.55 11.68
CA GLY A 141 -17.71 -8.53 10.40
C GLY A 141 -16.69 -7.40 10.32
N ILE A 142 -15.48 -7.72 9.87
CA ILE A 142 -14.44 -6.76 9.50
C ILE A 142 -14.07 -7.01 8.04
N THR A 143 -14.09 -5.97 7.22
CA THR A 143 -13.52 -6.01 5.86
C THR A 143 -12.23 -5.23 5.87
N LEU A 144 -11.16 -5.86 5.36
CA LEU A 144 -9.84 -5.30 5.23
C LEU A 144 -9.48 -5.16 3.77
N SER A 145 -9.04 -3.97 3.36
CA SER A 145 -8.47 -3.76 2.03
C SER A 145 -6.95 -3.70 2.06
N ALA A 146 -6.33 -4.34 1.07
CA ALA A 146 -4.89 -4.24 0.85
C ALA A 146 -4.57 -2.88 0.22
N SER A 147 -3.43 -2.30 0.60
CA SER A 147 -2.93 -1.10 -0.06
C SER A 147 -2.48 -1.41 -1.49
N THR A 148 -2.50 -0.41 -2.38
CA THR A 148 -2.04 -0.59 -3.76
C THR A 148 -0.58 -1.08 -3.82
N GLY A 149 -0.37 -2.11 -4.64
CA GLY A 149 0.93 -2.72 -4.93
C GLY A 149 1.95 -1.77 -5.56
N VAL A 150 3.20 -2.20 -5.59
CA VAL A 150 4.23 -1.57 -6.42
C VAL A 150 4.09 -2.12 -7.83
N SER A 151 4.19 -1.26 -8.84
CA SER A 151 4.03 -1.65 -10.25
C SER A 151 5.34 -1.47 -11.00
N PHE A 152 5.77 -2.53 -11.68
CA PHE A 152 6.94 -2.53 -12.54
C PHE A 152 6.49 -2.44 -14.00
N ASN A 153 6.73 -1.28 -14.59
CA ASN A 153 6.20 -0.95 -15.93
C ASN A 153 7.20 -1.23 -17.06
N TYR A 154 8.46 -1.50 -16.72
CA TYR A 154 9.55 -1.69 -17.67
C TYR A 154 10.32 -2.94 -17.31
N GLY A 155 10.78 -3.68 -18.32
CA GLY A 155 11.55 -4.89 -18.05
C GLY A 155 12.95 -4.65 -17.53
N VAL A 156 13.52 -3.50 -17.89
CA VAL A 156 14.72 -2.96 -17.29
C VAL A 156 14.50 -1.48 -17.05
N GLN A 157 14.49 -1.08 -15.78
CA GLN A 157 14.45 0.33 -15.39
C GLN A 157 15.79 0.73 -14.77
N VAL A 158 16.50 1.64 -15.43
CA VAL A 158 17.84 2.05 -15.00
C VAL A 158 17.83 3.49 -14.53
N GLY A 159 18.60 3.77 -13.49
CA GLY A 159 18.81 5.11 -12.95
C GLY A 159 19.75 5.95 -13.81
N GLN A 160 20.29 6.99 -13.17
CA GLN A 160 21.13 7.99 -13.82
C GLN A 160 22.52 7.46 -14.20
N GLY A 161 22.96 6.36 -13.59
CA GLY A 161 24.21 5.69 -13.93
C GLY A 161 24.19 5.03 -15.32
N GLY A 162 23.00 4.77 -15.86
CA GLY A 162 22.82 4.25 -17.22
C GLY A 162 23.01 2.73 -17.36
N LEU A 163 22.74 2.25 -18.57
CA LEU A 163 22.86 0.85 -18.98
C LEU A 163 24.12 0.68 -19.85
N SER A 164 24.96 -0.30 -19.52
CA SER A 164 26.10 -0.72 -20.34
C SER A 164 25.92 -2.17 -20.80
N LEU A 165 26.08 -2.42 -22.09
CA LEU A 165 26.00 -3.74 -22.72
C LEU A 165 27.31 -4.05 -23.46
N THR A 166 28.02 -5.10 -23.06
CA THR A 166 29.26 -5.52 -23.73
C THR A 166 29.28 -7.03 -23.97
N GLY A 167 30.18 -7.50 -24.84
CA GLY A 167 30.56 -8.90 -24.93
C GLY A 167 29.43 -9.84 -25.36
N GLY A 168 28.59 -9.42 -26.30
CA GLY A 168 27.48 -10.22 -26.84
C GLY A 168 26.24 -10.28 -25.95
N SER A 169 26.13 -9.38 -24.96
CA SER A 169 24.98 -9.33 -24.06
C SER A 169 23.67 -8.94 -24.75
N SER A 170 22.55 -9.39 -24.20
CA SER A 170 21.24 -9.09 -24.76
C SER A 170 20.18 -8.76 -23.70
N ILE A 171 19.25 -7.88 -24.08
CA ILE A 171 18.02 -7.64 -23.32
C ILE A 171 16.86 -8.06 -24.19
N ASN A 172 16.11 -9.05 -23.74
CA ASN A 172 14.86 -9.45 -24.36
C ASN A 172 13.69 -8.67 -23.74
N GLY A 173 13.42 -7.48 -24.28
CA GLY A 173 12.38 -6.58 -23.80
C GLY A 173 12.65 -5.10 -24.12
N ASN A 174 11.84 -4.24 -23.50
CA ASN A 174 12.01 -2.79 -23.56
C ASN A 174 12.90 -2.31 -22.41
N VAL A 175 13.68 -1.26 -22.66
CA VAL A 175 14.56 -0.62 -21.68
C VAL A 175 14.13 0.82 -21.48
N TYR A 176 14.04 1.24 -20.22
CA TYR A 176 13.91 2.64 -19.83
C TYR A 176 15.07 3.01 -18.91
N ALA A 177 15.94 3.92 -19.35
CA ALA A 177 17.06 4.42 -18.56
C ALA A 177 16.90 5.91 -18.31
N ASN A 178 16.99 6.32 -17.05
CA ASN A 178 17.13 7.72 -16.65
C ASN A 178 18.56 8.23 -16.83
N GLY A 179 19.34 7.60 -17.70
CA GLY A 179 20.76 7.80 -17.92
C GLY A 179 21.19 7.22 -19.27
N PRO A 180 22.48 7.25 -19.61
CA PRO A 180 22.96 6.81 -20.91
C PRO A 180 22.73 5.30 -21.13
N ILE A 181 22.41 4.91 -22.36
CA ILE A 181 22.42 3.52 -22.81
C ILE A 181 23.59 3.36 -23.77
N THR A 182 24.56 2.54 -23.39
CA THR A 182 25.76 2.28 -24.18
C THR A 182 25.95 0.80 -24.44
N GLY A 183 26.48 0.46 -25.60
CA GLY A 183 26.97 -0.89 -25.82
C GLY A 183 27.79 -1.07 -27.08
N ASP A 184 28.34 -2.26 -27.27
CA ASP A 184 29.12 -2.59 -28.47
C ASP A 184 28.24 -3.16 -29.60
N SER A 185 28.87 -3.48 -30.74
CA SER A 185 28.15 -4.02 -31.91
C SER A 185 27.68 -5.46 -31.77
N SER A 186 28.18 -6.19 -30.76
CA SER A 186 27.73 -7.54 -30.45
C SER A 186 26.52 -7.56 -29.52
N SER A 187 26.20 -6.42 -28.91
CA SER A 187 25.13 -6.28 -27.93
C SER A 187 23.78 -5.93 -28.58
N TYR A 188 22.68 -6.37 -27.98
CA TYR A 188 21.35 -6.23 -28.58
C TYR A 188 20.22 -6.00 -27.57
N ILE A 189 19.34 -5.03 -27.84
CA ILE A 189 18.06 -4.86 -27.12
C ILE A 189 16.93 -5.27 -28.07
N THR A 190 16.08 -6.25 -27.72
CA THR A 190 15.08 -6.78 -28.67
C THR A 190 13.85 -5.90 -28.85
N GLY A 191 13.58 -4.99 -27.90
CA GLY A 191 12.48 -4.04 -27.92
C GLY A 191 12.92 -2.59 -28.11
N THR A 192 12.10 -1.67 -27.59
CA THR A 192 12.36 -0.22 -27.58
C THR A 192 13.33 0.15 -26.47
N ALA A 193 14.27 1.05 -26.77
CA ALA A 193 15.19 1.62 -25.78
C ALA A 193 14.95 3.12 -25.65
N ILE A 194 14.72 3.57 -24.42
CA ILE A 194 14.48 4.98 -24.08
C ILE A 194 15.54 5.42 -23.08
N SER A 195 16.31 6.45 -23.43
CA SER A 195 17.19 7.18 -22.52
C SER A 195 16.59 8.55 -22.24
N ALA A 196 16.11 8.74 -21.03
CA ALA A 196 15.49 9.97 -20.55
C ALA A 196 16.51 10.96 -20.03
N ASN A 197 16.12 12.23 -20.04
CA ASN A 197 16.89 13.27 -19.36
C ASN A 197 16.87 13.01 -17.84
N SER A 198 18.03 13.17 -17.22
CA SER A 198 18.21 12.98 -15.78
C SER A 198 18.10 14.31 -15.05
N PRO A 199 17.51 14.37 -13.84
CA PRO A 199 17.60 15.54 -12.99
C PRO A 199 19.04 15.82 -12.55
N ALA A 200 19.36 17.08 -12.24
CA ALA A 200 20.61 17.42 -11.56
C ALA A 200 20.71 16.71 -10.20
N LEU A 201 21.93 16.50 -9.72
CA LEU A 201 22.17 15.87 -8.42
C LEU A 201 21.77 16.77 -7.24
N THR A 202 21.73 18.08 -7.47
CA THR A 202 21.35 19.08 -6.48
C THR A 202 19.99 19.68 -6.83
N ALA A 203 19.14 19.86 -5.83
CA ALA A 203 17.88 20.57 -6.00
C ALA A 203 18.14 22.06 -6.31
N ASP A 204 17.32 22.63 -7.19
CA ASP A 204 17.28 24.07 -7.45
C ASP A 204 16.59 24.80 -6.30
N GLN A 205 15.41 24.31 -5.89
CA GLN A 205 14.65 24.80 -4.76
C GLN A 205 14.47 23.69 -3.75
N THR A 206 14.58 24.00 -2.46
CA THR A 206 14.31 23.04 -1.39
C THR A 206 13.83 23.74 -0.14
N ASN A 207 12.96 23.06 0.60
CA ASN A 207 12.59 23.40 1.96
C ASN A 207 12.42 22.13 2.79
N GLY A 208 12.90 22.20 4.03
CA GLY A 208 12.74 21.14 5.02
C GLY A 208 13.91 20.16 5.06
N ILE A 209 14.36 19.87 6.27
CA ILE A 209 15.28 18.79 6.59
C ILE A 209 14.81 18.11 7.88
N GLY A 210 15.09 16.82 8.02
CA GLY A 210 14.80 16.06 9.24
C GLY A 210 13.31 15.98 9.60
N ILE A 211 13.01 16.02 10.90
CA ILE A 211 11.66 15.86 11.43
C ILE A 211 10.85 17.15 11.18
N PRO A 212 9.64 17.08 10.60
CA PRO A 212 8.81 18.25 10.37
C PRO A 212 8.39 18.94 11.66
N ALA A 213 8.50 20.27 11.70
CA ALA A 213 7.99 21.06 12.82
C ALA A 213 6.45 21.06 12.87
N TYR A 214 5.81 20.97 11.70
CA TYR A 214 4.36 20.95 11.54
C TYR A 214 3.93 19.81 10.62
N ASN A 215 2.71 19.33 10.87
CA ASN A 215 2.05 18.30 10.07
C ASN A 215 0.83 18.95 9.42
N VAL A 216 0.73 18.92 8.09
CA VAL A 216 -0.43 19.46 7.38
C VAL A 216 -1.17 18.33 6.69
N ALA A 217 -2.36 18.02 7.19
CA ALA A 217 -3.25 17.01 6.61
C ALA A 217 -4.02 17.59 5.42
N PHE A 218 -4.10 16.82 4.34
CA PHE A 218 -4.87 17.18 3.14
C PHE A 218 -5.49 15.95 2.47
N GLY A 219 -6.51 16.18 1.65
CA GLY A 219 -7.40 15.14 1.13
C GLY A 219 -8.44 14.67 2.15
N ASN A 220 -8.50 15.27 3.35
CA ASN A 220 -9.40 14.86 4.42
C ASN A 220 -10.80 15.49 4.34
N THR A 221 -10.90 16.72 3.82
CA THR A 221 -12.17 17.44 3.63
C THR A 221 -12.12 18.31 2.37
N ASN A 222 -13.25 18.80 1.88
CA ASN A 222 -13.28 19.69 0.70
C ASN A 222 -12.50 21.01 0.89
N SER A 223 -12.39 21.53 2.12
CA SER A 223 -11.66 22.78 2.39
C SER A 223 -10.15 22.60 2.49
N THR A 224 -9.72 21.34 2.67
CA THR A 224 -8.32 20.92 2.81
C THR A 224 -8.05 19.78 1.84
N GLN A 225 -8.69 19.81 0.68
CA GLN A 225 -8.60 18.75 -0.30
C GLN A 225 -7.18 18.73 -0.88
N ASP A 226 -6.68 19.92 -1.20
CA ASP A 226 -5.45 20.14 -1.94
C ASP A 226 -4.51 21.06 -1.17
N ILE A 227 -3.23 20.91 -1.47
CA ILE A 227 -2.17 21.80 -0.97
C ILE A 227 -1.39 22.37 -2.13
N ALA A 228 -0.79 23.54 -1.92
CA ALA A 228 0.09 24.14 -2.91
C ALA A 228 1.26 24.89 -2.27
N GLN A 229 2.45 24.71 -2.80
CA GLN A 229 3.64 25.48 -2.44
C GLN A 229 3.98 26.45 -3.56
N GLY A 230 4.07 27.74 -3.25
CA GLY A 230 4.61 28.73 -4.18
C GLY A 230 6.13 28.58 -4.27
N PHE A 231 6.71 28.77 -5.47
CA PHE A 231 8.15 28.76 -5.68
C PHE A 231 8.57 29.61 -6.88
N LYS A 232 9.86 29.92 -6.96
CA LYS A 232 10.53 30.51 -8.12
C LYS A 232 11.77 29.69 -8.46
N VAL A 233 12.08 29.56 -9.74
CA VAL A 233 13.29 28.84 -10.18
C VAL A 233 14.48 29.79 -10.25
N SER A 234 15.68 29.29 -9.90
CA SER A 234 16.90 30.11 -9.92
C SER A 234 17.59 30.15 -11.30
N VAL A 235 17.29 29.16 -12.14
CA VAL A 235 17.87 28.99 -13.47
C VAL A 235 16.80 28.57 -14.49
N LEU A 236 16.95 29.05 -15.73
CA LEU A 236 16.14 28.60 -16.86
C LEU A 236 16.61 27.22 -17.32
N SER A 237 15.99 26.16 -16.79
CA SER A 237 16.32 24.78 -17.13
C SER A 237 15.08 23.88 -17.08
N PRO A 238 15.03 22.74 -17.81
CA PRO A 238 13.86 21.87 -17.81
C PRO A 238 13.55 21.30 -16.42
N LEU A 239 12.28 21.30 -16.02
CA LEU A 239 11.82 20.62 -14.82
C LEU A 239 11.85 19.10 -15.03
N ASN A 240 12.62 18.37 -14.21
CA ASN A 240 12.73 16.91 -14.33
C ASN A 240 11.95 16.16 -13.25
N LYS A 241 12.08 16.57 -11.99
CA LYS A 241 11.34 15.95 -10.88
C LYS A 241 11.11 16.93 -9.73
N VAL A 242 10.13 16.61 -8.90
CA VAL A 242 9.96 17.20 -7.57
C VAL A 242 9.92 16.11 -6.52
N GLN A 243 10.16 16.48 -5.27
CA GLN A 243 10.03 15.60 -4.12
C GLN A 243 9.16 16.24 -3.06
N PHE A 244 8.44 15.41 -2.31
CA PHE A 244 7.71 15.84 -1.11
C PHE A 244 8.02 14.94 0.06
N TYR A 245 8.08 15.53 1.26
CA TYR A 245 8.22 14.77 2.50
C TYR A 245 6.84 14.50 3.10
N ILE A 246 6.30 13.30 2.86
CA ILE A 246 4.88 12.99 3.01
C ILE A 246 4.65 11.61 3.63
N LYS A 247 3.52 11.45 4.31
CA LYS A 247 2.98 10.17 4.78
C LYS A 247 1.50 10.05 4.45
N LYS A 248 0.95 8.84 4.54
CA LYS A 248 -0.48 8.55 4.34
C LYS A 248 -1.16 8.05 5.60
N THR A 249 -2.47 8.28 5.67
CA THR A 249 -3.38 7.67 6.64
C THR A 249 -4.30 6.71 5.88
N SER A 250 -4.30 5.44 6.26
CA SER A 250 -5.07 4.37 5.60
C SER A 250 -4.67 4.22 4.12
N THR A 251 -5.65 3.95 3.23
CA THR A 251 -5.47 3.64 1.80
C THR A 251 -6.03 4.75 0.89
N PRO A 252 -5.46 5.98 0.89
CA PRO A 252 -5.90 7.02 -0.02
C PRO A 252 -5.67 6.62 -1.49
N SER A 253 -6.42 7.24 -2.40
CA SER A 253 -6.18 7.09 -3.84
C SER A 253 -4.89 7.80 -4.26
N ASN A 254 -4.38 7.46 -5.44
CA ASN A 254 -3.38 8.28 -6.12
C ASN A 254 -3.87 9.72 -6.27
N THR A 255 -2.94 10.67 -6.27
CA THR A 255 -3.25 12.11 -6.42
C THR A 255 -2.49 12.69 -7.60
N THR A 256 -2.99 13.77 -8.17
CA THR A 256 -2.33 14.45 -9.29
C THR A 256 -1.45 15.58 -8.74
N VAL A 257 -0.21 15.64 -9.20
CA VAL A 257 0.71 16.75 -8.87
C VAL A 257 0.82 17.65 -10.09
N LYS A 258 0.66 18.95 -9.92
CA LYS A 258 0.64 19.93 -11.02
C LYS A 258 1.60 21.07 -10.74
N ILE A 259 2.25 21.56 -11.79
CA ILE A 259 2.87 22.89 -11.80
C ILE A 259 1.91 23.83 -12.50
N VAL A 260 1.49 24.90 -11.82
CA VAL A 260 0.55 25.88 -12.36
C VAL A 260 1.06 27.31 -12.21
N ASN A 261 0.47 28.23 -12.97
CA ASN A 261 0.78 29.66 -12.88
C ASN A 261 0.32 30.27 -11.55
N ASP A 262 0.91 31.41 -11.16
CA ASP A 262 0.33 32.27 -10.12
C ASP A 262 -0.90 33.05 -10.62
N SER A 263 -1.89 33.19 -9.74
CA SER A 263 -3.09 33.99 -9.95
C SER A 263 -3.38 34.87 -8.72
N GLY A 264 -2.49 35.82 -8.44
CA GLY A 264 -2.66 36.77 -7.34
C GLY A 264 -2.27 36.18 -5.99
N GLY A 265 -1.13 35.49 -5.93
CA GLY A 265 -0.61 34.88 -4.69
C GLY A 265 -1.32 33.57 -4.31
N LYS A 266 -1.87 32.87 -5.31
CA LYS A 266 -2.54 31.57 -5.19
C LYS A 266 -2.45 30.80 -6.52
N PRO A 267 -2.64 29.46 -6.50
CA PRO A 267 -2.63 28.64 -7.71
C PRO A 267 -3.67 29.07 -8.76
N GLY A 268 -3.21 29.23 -10.00
CA GLY A 268 -4.03 29.50 -11.19
C GLY A 268 -4.49 28.24 -11.92
N THR A 269 -5.02 28.41 -13.14
CA THR A 269 -5.61 27.34 -13.95
C THR A 269 -4.72 26.84 -15.10
N THR A 270 -3.66 27.58 -15.45
CA THR A 270 -2.72 27.17 -16.50
C THR A 270 -1.75 26.14 -15.94
N VAL A 271 -1.78 24.93 -16.52
CA VAL A 271 -0.92 23.80 -16.12
C VAL A 271 0.30 23.73 -17.05
N TYR A 272 1.49 23.73 -16.47
CA TYR A 272 2.77 23.59 -17.18
C TYR A 272 3.29 22.15 -17.20
N ALA A 273 3.03 21.42 -16.12
CA ALA A 273 3.40 20.01 -15.98
C ALA A 273 2.40 19.29 -15.08
N SER A 274 2.21 18.00 -15.34
CA SER A 274 1.36 17.13 -14.51
C SER A 274 2.06 15.78 -14.30
N GLY A 275 1.93 15.27 -13.07
CA GLY A 275 2.48 14.00 -12.61
C GLY A 275 1.52 13.33 -11.64
N THR A 276 1.89 12.15 -11.15
CA THR A 276 1.07 11.37 -10.23
C THR A 276 1.87 11.07 -8.97
N LEU A 277 1.30 11.38 -7.80
CA LEU A 277 1.74 10.81 -6.52
C LEU A 277 1.02 9.48 -6.34
N SER A 278 1.78 8.39 -6.46
CA SER A 278 1.24 7.05 -6.23
C SER A 278 1.07 6.79 -4.74
N ALA A 279 -0.11 6.32 -4.34
CA ALA A 279 -0.37 5.93 -2.95
C ALA A 279 0.51 4.76 -2.49
N SER A 280 1.01 3.94 -3.43
CA SER A 280 1.87 2.80 -3.14
C SER A 280 3.29 3.19 -2.75
N THR A 281 3.79 4.34 -3.22
CA THR A 281 5.13 4.82 -2.84
C THR A 281 5.13 5.52 -1.49
N VAL A 282 3.97 5.99 -1.01
CA VAL A 282 3.83 6.66 0.29
C VAL A 282 3.56 5.63 1.40
N THR A 283 4.22 5.78 2.54
CA THR A 283 3.99 4.92 3.73
C THR A 283 3.26 5.66 4.85
N THR A 284 2.92 4.95 5.92
CA THR A 284 2.34 5.54 7.14
C THR A 284 3.36 6.36 7.95
N SER A 285 4.65 6.21 7.64
CA SER A 285 5.73 7.04 8.15
C SER A 285 6.15 8.08 7.11
N TYR A 286 6.74 9.18 7.58
CA TYR A 286 7.24 10.20 6.68
C TYR A 286 8.41 9.68 5.84
N GLY A 287 8.38 9.99 4.55
CA GLY A 287 9.50 9.77 3.65
C GLY A 287 9.49 10.77 2.48
N TRP A 288 10.64 10.93 1.85
CA TRP A 288 10.77 11.69 0.61
C TRP A 288 10.27 10.85 -0.56
N ILE A 289 9.33 11.41 -1.31
CA ILE A 289 8.70 10.73 -2.45
C ILE A 289 8.96 11.52 -3.72
N ASP A 290 9.61 10.86 -4.69
CA ASP A 290 9.86 11.40 -6.02
C ASP A 290 8.56 11.44 -6.84
N ILE A 291 8.34 12.58 -7.49
CA ILE A 291 7.27 12.79 -8.45
C ILE A 291 7.88 13.25 -9.76
N THR A 292 7.48 12.56 -10.82
CA THR A 292 7.90 12.89 -12.18
C THR A 292 6.72 13.36 -13.00
N PHE A 293 7.03 14.03 -14.09
CA PHE A 293 6.06 14.66 -14.97
C PHE A 293 6.06 14.00 -16.34
N SER A 294 4.91 14.07 -17.02
CA SER A 294 4.80 13.62 -18.41
C SER A 294 5.50 14.55 -19.42
N SER A 295 5.88 15.75 -18.99
CA SER A 295 6.62 16.73 -19.77
C SER A 295 7.60 17.51 -18.89
N ASN A 296 8.69 17.99 -19.50
CA ASN A 296 9.75 18.72 -18.82
C ASN A 296 9.76 20.19 -19.30
N PRO A 297 8.84 21.05 -18.84
CA PRO A 297 8.78 22.44 -19.27
C PRO A 297 10.01 23.23 -18.81
N LEU A 298 10.42 24.22 -19.60
CA LEU A 298 11.33 25.26 -19.14
C LEU A 298 10.54 26.30 -18.36
N LEU A 299 10.91 26.52 -17.10
CA LEU A 299 10.29 27.52 -16.24
C LEU A 299 11.15 28.79 -16.25
N ASN A 300 10.49 29.95 -16.37
CA ASN A 300 11.19 31.22 -16.41
C ASN A 300 11.64 31.65 -15.00
N VAL A 301 12.86 32.17 -14.90
CA VAL A 301 13.36 32.78 -13.66
C VAL A 301 12.50 33.98 -13.26
N ASP A 302 12.49 34.28 -11.96
CA ASP A 302 11.73 35.39 -11.35
C ASP A 302 10.19 35.33 -11.49
N ILE A 303 9.64 34.25 -12.06
CA ILE A 303 8.20 34.00 -12.14
C ILE A 303 7.77 33.06 -11.00
N THR A 304 6.71 33.44 -10.30
CA THR A 304 6.09 32.57 -9.28
C THR A 304 5.25 31.49 -9.95
N TYR A 305 5.56 30.25 -9.62
CA TYR A 305 4.79 29.07 -9.96
C TYR A 305 4.25 28.41 -8.69
N TRP A 306 3.24 27.55 -8.86
CA TRP A 306 2.64 26.79 -7.77
C TRP A 306 2.79 25.30 -8.02
N LEU A 307 3.37 24.61 -7.06
CA LEU A 307 3.44 23.17 -6.99
C LEU A 307 2.23 22.67 -6.18
N VAL A 308 1.24 22.10 -6.88
CA VAL A 308 -0.06 21.71 -6.32
C VAL A 308 -0.15 20.19 -6.20
N ILE A 309 -0.65 19.68 -5.07
CA ILE A 309 -1.12 18.30 -4.93
C ILE A 309 -2.64 18.32 -4.88
N ASP A 310 -3.26 17.74 -5.91
CA ASP A 310 -4.70 17.64 -6.15
C ASP A 310 -5.19 16.23 -5.79
N ALA A 311 -5.84 16.09 -4.63
CA ALA A 311 -6.20 14.80 -4.04
C ALA A 311 -7.71 14.56 -4.06
N SER A 312 -8.14 13.30 -3.88
CA SER A 312 -9.54 13.00 -3.59
C SER A 312 -9.87 13.31 -2.13
N THR A 313 -11.16 13.56 -1.82
CA THR A 313 -11.60 13.85 -0.45
C THR A 313 -12.09 12.58 0.26
N SER A 314 -11.53 12.27 1.42
CA SER A 314 -12.01 11.23 2.33
C SER A 314 -11.64 11.53 3.78
N SER A 315 -12.61 11.44 4.70
CA SER A 315 -12.37 11.69 6.13
C SER A 315 -11.48 10.64 6.81
N THR A 316 -11.26 9.49 6.18
CA THR A 316 -10.52 8.35 6.74
C THR A 316 -9.29 7.94 5.93
N LYS A 317 -9.20 8.37 4.66
CA LYS A 317 -8.14 7.98 3.72
C LYS A 317 -7.51 9.24 3.12
N TYR A 318 -6.41 9.73 3.70
CA TYR A 318 -5.85 11.04 3.35
C TYR A 318 -4.34 11.11 3.55
N TYR A 319 -3.71 12.21 3.15
CA TYR A 319 -2.26 12.40 3.24
C TYR A 319 -1.87 13.46 4.28
N THR A 320 -0.62 13.42 4.72
CA THR A 320 -0.06 14.44 5.61
C THR A 320 1.35 14.79 5.15
N ILE A 321 1.58 16.07 4.84
CA ILE A 321 2.88 16.60 4.43
C ILE A 321 3.60 17.23 5.62
N GLY A 322 4.94 17.17 5.63
CA GLY A 322 5.77 17.88 6.58
C GLY A 322 5.84 19.37 6.24
N ALA A 323 5.93 20.24 7.25
CA ALA A 323 6.06 21.67 7.04
C ALA A 323 6.94 22.37 8.10
N SER A 324 7.51 23.50 7.72
CA SER A 324 8.20 24.47 8.57
C SER A 324 7.41 25.78 8.64
N ASN A 325 7.73 26.63 9.61
CA ASN A 325 7.14 27.96 9.72
C ASN A 325 8.10 29.00 9.10
N GLY A 326 7.78 29.52 7.91
CA GLY A 326 8.61 30.51 7.22
C GLY A 326 10.02 30.02 6.87
N GLY A 327 10.13 28.80 6.34
CA GLY A 327 11.40 28.16 5.99
C GLY A 327 11.87 28.41 4.56
N TYR A 328 11.00 28.93 3.69
CA TYR A 328 11.29 29.13 2.27
C TYR A 328 11.03 30.59 1.86
N ALA A 329 12.04 31.26 1.30
CA ALA A 329 11.99 32.70 1.04
C ALA A 329 11.15 33.08 -0.20
N ASP A 330 11.16 32.22 -1.23
CA ASP A 330 10.63 32.53 -2.55
C ASP A 330 9.18 32.04 -2.77
N GLY A 331 8.46 31.78 -1.68
CA GLY A 331 7.08 31.34 -1.74
C GLY A 331 6.48 31.06 -0.38
N PHE A 332 5.25 30.56 -0.38
CA PHE A 332 4.51 30.18 0.83
C PHE A 332 3.53 29.06 0.53
N GLY A 333 3.18 28.29 1.56
CA GLY A 333 2.17 27.25 1.49
C GLY A 333 0.74 27.79 1.46
N ARG A 334 -0.11 27.13 0.69
CA ARG A 334 -1.58 27.29 0.63
C ARG A 334 -2.26 25.94 0.84
N ILE A 335 -3.48 25.99 1.35
CA ILE A 335 -4.36 24.82 1.50
C ILE A 335 -5.76 25.17 1.00
N GLY A 336 -6.43 24.26 0.32
CA GLY A 336 -7.69 24.58 -0.32
C GLY A 336 -8.17 23.52 -1.28
N LYS A 337 -8.64 23.98 -2.44
CA LYS A 337 -9.13 23.14 -3.54
C LYS A 337 -8.79 23.76 -4.89
N MET A 338 -8.24 22.96 -5.80
CA MET A 338 -7.95 23.34 -7.18
C MET A 338 -9.25 23.73 -7.91
N GLY A 339 -9.25 24.87 -8.58
CA GLY A 339 -10.46 25.47 -9.18
C GLY A 339 -11.47 26.02 -8.15
N GLY A 340 -11.16 25.92 -6.85
CA GLY A 340 -11.98 26.40 -5.74
C GLY A 340 -11.31 27.53 -4.95
N THR A 341 -11.49 27.50 -3.63
CA THR A 341 -10.93 28.52 -2.72
C THR A 341 -9.61 28.05 -2.16
N TRP A 342 -8.62 28.96 -2.12
CA TRP A 342 -7.32 28.76 -1.47
C TRP A 342 -7.23 29.64 -0.22
N ASN A 343 -6.80 29.03 0.88
CA ASN A 343 -6.65 29.66 2.19
C ASN A 343 -5.18 29.66 2.63
N ASN A 344 -4.88 30.46 3.66
CA ASN A 344 -3.63 30.30 4.41
C ASN A 344 -3.60 28.91 5.08
N THR A 345 -2.39 28.38 5.25
CA THR A 345 -2.14 27.24 6.13
C THR A 345 -2.56 27.53 7.58
N THR A 346 -2.66 26.48 8.40
CA THR A 346 -2.91 26.61 9.84
C THR A 346 -1.80 25.91 10.63
N PRO A 347 -0.95 26.64 11.36
CA PRO A 347 -0.82 28.11 11.45
C PRO A 347 -0.56 28.80 10.10
N SER A 348 -0.82 30.10 9.99
CA SER A 348 -0.58 30.82 8.73
C SER A 348 0.91 30.99 8.45
N GLY A 349 1.33 30.75 7.20
CA GLY A 349 2.71 30.96 6.76
C GLY A 349 3.59 29.71 6.83
N LEU A 350 2.99 28.52 6.93
CA LEU A 350 3.74 27.29 6.79
C LEU A 350 4.24 27.09 5.36
N ASP A 351 5.47 26.60 5.25
CA ASP A 351 6.10 26.12 4.02
C ASP A 351 6.19 24.60 4.06
N TYR A 352 5.70 23.95 3.00
CA TYR A 352 5.76 22.50 2.92
C TYR A 352 7.18 22.02 2.68
N TYR A 353 7.48 20.78 3.05
CA TYR A 353 8.76 20.16 2.77
C TYR A 353 8.76 19.62 1.34
N PHE A 354 9.59 20.22 0.49
CA PHE A 354 9.67 19.91 -0.93
C PHE A 354 11.07 20.13 -1.48
N SER A 355 11.36 19.50 -2.62
CA SER A 355 12.54 19.81 -3.44
C SER A 355 12.17 19.83 -4.92
N ILE A 356 12.79 20.71 -5.69
CA ILE A 356 12.59 20.84 -7.15
C ILE A 356 13.93 20.64 -7.82
N TYR A 357 13.97 19.76 -8.82
CA TYR A 357 15.16 19.44 -9.57
C TYR A 357 15.00 19.86 -11.02
N LEU A 358 15.83 20.81 -11.44
CA LEU A 358 15.89 21.32 -12.81
C LEU A 358 17.16 20.83 -13.50
N GLY A 359 17.12 20.77 -14.82
CA GLY A 359 18.28 20.42 -15.65
C GLY A 359 18.86 19.05 -15.31
N GLY A 360 20.15 18.88 -15.57
CA GLY A 360 20.89 17.64 -15.35
C GLY A 360 21.56 17.17 -16.64
N VAL A 361 21.47 15.88 -16.94
CA VAL A 361 22.15 15.28 -18.09
C VAL A 361 21.11 14.91 -19.14
N ASN A 362 21.44 15.17 -20.41
CA ASN A 362 20.60 14.77 -21.53
C ASN A 362 20.71 13.26 -21.77
N GLY A 363 19.59 12.63 -22.12
CA GLY A 363 19.56 11.22 -22.49
C GLY A 363 20.46 10.92 -23.69
N LEU A 364 21.18 9.80 -23.65
CA LEU A 364 22.12 9.35 -24.67
C LEU A 364 21.89 7.88 -24.98
N ILE A 365 21.77 7.54 -26.25
CA ILE A 365 21.94 6.17 -26.74
C ILE A 365 23.15 6.16 -27.69
N ALA A 366 24.18 5.37 -27.39
CA ALA A 366 25.36 5.33 -28.23
C ALA A 366 26.09 4.00 -28.25
N SER A 367 26.69 3.66 -29.40
CA SER A 367 27.72 2.64 -29.41
C SER A 367 29.00 3.12 -28.73
N THR A 368 29.62 2.25 -27.93
CA THR A 368 30.94 2.49 -27.31
C THR A 368 32.07 2.56 -28.35
N SER A 369 31.85 2.06 -29.57
CA SER A 369 32.85 2.04 -30.64
C SER A 369 33.14 3.40 -31.27
N GLY A 370 32.21 4.36 -31.13
CA GLY A 370 32.29 5.65 -31.84
C GLY A 370 32.27 5.54 -33.37
N SER A 371 31.81 4.41 -33.93
CA SER A 371 31.93 4.11 -35.36
C SER A 371 30.61 3.60 -35.96
N GLN A 372 30.27 4.11 -37.15
CA GLN A 372 29.10 3.66 -37.92
C GLN A 372 29.19 2.20 -38.39
N TRP A 373 30.37 1.60 -38.33
CA TRP A 373 30.59 0.20 -38.70
C TRP A 373 30.36 -0.77 -37.53
N ASN A 374 30.29 -0.24 -36.32
CA ASN A 374 30.15 -1.01 -35.08
C ASN A 374 29.01 -0.42 -34.24
N GLN A 375 27.80 -0.43 -34.78
CA GLN A 375 26.62 0.20 -34.17
C GLN A 375 26.00 -0.67 -33.06
N LEU A 376 25.44 -0.04 -32.03
CA LEU A 376 24.58 -0.70 -31.04
C LEU A 376 23.24 -1.05 -31.68
N HIS A 377 22.74 -2.27 -31.47
CA HIS A 377 21.52 -2.73 -32.12
C HIS A 377 20.28 -2.65 -31.22
N ILE A 378 19.19 -2.10 -31.76
CA ILE A 378 17.90 -1.91 -31.08
C ILE A 378 16.75 -2.43 -31.94
N GLY A 379 16.02 -3.37 -31.36
CA GLY A 379 14.80 -4.01 -31.86
C GLY A 379 15.06 -5.08 -32.91
N THR A 380 14.48 -6.28 -32.80
CA THR A 380 14.69 -7.39 -33.77
C THR A 380 13.71 -7.36 -34.95
N ILE A 381 12.42 -7.22 -34.65
CA ILE A 381 11.33 -7.07 -35.62
C ILE A 381 10.77 -5.65 -35.54
N SER A 382 10.67 -5.13 -34.32
CA SER A 382 10.25 -3.78 -33.97
C SER A 382 11.01 -3.30 -32.75
N GLY A 383 11.33 -2.00 -32.68
CA GLY A 383 11.94 -1.36 -31.53
C GLY A 383 12.51 -0.01 -31.93
N SER A 384 12.15 1.04 -31.21
CA SER A 384 12.66 2.39 -31.48
C SER A 384 13.76 2.76 -30.49
N ALA A 385 14.68 3.61 -30.92
CA ALA A 385 15.62 4.29 -30.04
C ALA A 385 15.10 5.71 -29.75
N GLN A 386 15.01 6.10 -28.48
CA GLN A 386 14.51 7.42 -28.07
C GLN A 386 15.46 8.06 -27.05
N ALA A 387 16.06 9.20 -27.38
CA ALA A 387 16.93 9.95 -26.48
C ALA A 387 17.11 11.39 -26.97
N ASN A 388 17.68 12.29 -26.17
CA ASN A 388 18.09 13.60 -26.68
C ASN A 388 19.16 13.47 -27.78
N THR A 389 20.16 12.62 -27.54
CA THR A 389 21.22 12.27 -28.51
C THR A 389 21.22 10.78 -28.81
N VAL A 390 21.19 10.41 -30.08
CA VAL A 390 21.37 9.01 -30.52
C VAL A 390 22.52 8.93 -31.53
N ASN A 391 23.58 8.19 -31.20
CA ASN A 391 24.76 8.06 -32.05
C ASN A 391 25.10 6.59 -32.32
N TYR A 392 25.64 6.30 -33.50
CA TYR A 392 26.19 4.99 -33.83
C TYR A 392 25.22 3.83 -33.50
N THR A 393 23.94 3.99 -33.84
CA THR A 393 22.86 3.08 -33.47
C THR A 393 22.17 2.49 -34.70
N ASN A 394 21.92 1.18 -34.67
CA ASN A 394 21.12 0.45 -35.64
C ASN A 394 19.77 0.09 -35.03
N SER A 395 18.75 0.90 -35.33
CA SER A 395 17.39 0.65 -34.85
C SER A 395 16.54 0.00 -35.95
N THR A 396 15.72 -1.01 -35.66
CA THR A 396 14.74 -1.54 -36.63
C THR A 396 13.57 -0.58 -36.80
N GLY A 397 13.04 -0.02 -35.70
CA GLY A 397 12.04 1.05 -35.68
C GLY A 397 12.66 2.45 -35.81
N ASN A 398 11.85 3.49 -35.64
CA ASN A 398 12.30 4.88 -35.76
C ASN A 398 13.35 5.26 -34.71
N ILE A 399 14.19 6.23 -35.03
CA ILE A 399 15.11 6.87 -34.09
C ILE A 399 14.55 8.27 -33.78
N TYR A 400 14.28 8.54 -32.51
CA TYR A 400 13.75 9.81 -32.04
C TYR A 400 14.83 10.56 -31.24
N CYS A 401 15.27 11.71 -31.75
CA CYS A 401 16.34 12.51 -31.16
C CYS A 401 16.36 13.97 -31.61
N GLN A 402 16.96 14.82 -30.77
CA GLN A 402 17.36 16.19 -31.14
C GLN A 402 18.58 16.16 -32.06
N THR A 403 19.55 15.32 -31.72
CA THR A 403 20.83 15.21 -32.42
C THR A 403 21.23 13.75 -32.62
N GLY A 404 21.89 13.45 -33.73
CA GLY A 404 22.42 12.11 -33.94
C GLY A 404 23.40 12.03 -35.10
N THR A 405 24.35 11.09 -34.99
CA THR A 405 25.36 10.83 -36.02
C THR A 405 25.67 9.34 -36.15
N GLY A 406 26.06 8.91 -37.35
CA GLY A 406 26.51 7.53 -37.58
C GLY A 406 25.45 6.45 -37.34
N ASN A 407 24.16 6.80 -37.33
CA ASN A 407 23.04 5.87 -37.19
C ASN A 407 22.65 5.22 -38.53
N ASN A 408 21.91 4.12 -38.50
CA ASN A 408 21.38 3.47 -39.70
C ASN A 408 20.26 4.26 -40.40
N LYS A 409 19.67 5.26 -39.71
CA LYS A 409 18.62 6.15 -40.23
C LYS A 409 18.65 7.52 -39.53
N PRO A 410 18.07 8.57 -40.13
CA PRO A 410 18.06 9.91 -39.53
C PRO A 410 17.17 10.01 -38.27
N CYS A 411 17.46 11.00 -37.41
CA CYS A 411 16.62 11.35 -36.27
C CYS A 411 15.26 11.90 -36.74
N THR A 412 14.19 11.47 -36.08
CA THR A 412 12.88 12.12 -36.08
C THR A 412 12.76 12.99 -34.84
N GLN A 413 12.49 14.28 -35.01
CA GLN A 413 12.39 15.23 -33.90
C GLN A 413 11.13 14.96 -33.06
N GLN A 414 11.31 14.83 -31.74
CA GLN A 414 10.26 14.68 -30.73
C GLN A 414 10.72 15.31 -29.41
N PRO A 415 9.82 15.58 -28.45
CA PRO A 415 10.23 15.97 -27.10
C PRO A 415 11.15 14.92 -26.47
N ASP A 416 12.12 15.37 -25.68
CA ASP A 416 13.01 14.47 -24.95
C ASP A 416 12.20 13.59 -23.98
N PRO A 417 12.58 12.31 -23.78
CA PRO A 417 11.93 11.46 -22.80
C PRO A 417 12.15 12.01 -21.37
N SER A 418 11.10 11.96 -20.55
CA SER A 418 11.09 12.51 -19.19
C SER A 418 11.62 11.51 -18.15
N TYR A 419 12.19 12.00 -17.06
CA TYR A 419 12.63 11.14 -15.97
C TYR A 419 11.47 10.30 -15.39
N VAL A 420 11.73 9.04 -15.06
CA VAL A 420 10.75 8.14 -14.42
C VAL A 420 11.26 7.71 -13.04
N ALA A 421 10.50 7.99 -11.98
CA ALA A 421 10.89 7.60 -10.63
C ALA A 421 10.94 6.07 -10.51
N PHE A 422 11.80 5.59 -9.61
CA PHE A 422 11.83 4.18 -9.29
C PHE A 422 10.51 3.70 -8.67
N PRO A 423 10.11 2.44 -8.92
CA PRO A 423 8.81 1.92 -8.51
C PRO A 423 8.68 1.71 -6.98
N VAL A 424 9.81 1.48 -6.30
CA VAL A 424 9.90 1.38 -4.84
C VAL A 424 10.53 2.67 -4.30
N SER A 425 9.94 3.26 -3.26
CA SER A 425 10.50 4.44 -2.59
C SER A 425 11.40 4.06 -1.41
N ASP A 426 12.29 4.98 -1.00
CA ASP A 426 13.08 4.82 0.23
C ASP A 426 12.20 4.62 1.48
N ALA A 427 11.01 5.22 1.48
CA ALA A 427 10.03 5.04 2.54
C ALA A 427 9.56 3.59 2.62
N ASN A 428 9.31 2.95 1.47
CA ASN A 428 8.95 1.53 1.42
C ASN A 428 10.07 0.64 1.97
N VAL A 429 11.31 0.94 1.59
CA VAL A 429 12.49 0.22 2.10
C VAL A 429 12.62 0.35 3.61
N ALA A 430 12.46 1.55 4.16
CA ALA A 430 12.49 1.78 5.60
C ALA A 430 11.37 1.02 6.35
N GLN A 431 10.18 0.93 5.75
CA GLN A 431 9.08 0.16 6.32
C GLN A 431 9.42 -1.34 6.38
N TRP A 432 9.93 -1.92 5.29
CA TRP A 432 10.36 -3.34 5.28
C TRP A 432 11.46 -3.64 6.30
N LYS A 433 12.41 -2.71 6.48
CA LYS A 433 13.45 -2.82 7.52
C LYS A 433 12.84 -2.89 8.92
N THR A 434 11.84 -2.06 9.19
CA THR A 434 11.12 -2.03 10.49
C THR A 434 10.34 -3.32 10.73
N GLU A 435 9.67 -3.85 9.70
CA GLU A 435 8.91 -5.11 9.78
C GLU A 435 9.82 -6.32 10.03
N ALA A 436 10.98 -6.38 9.37
CA ALA A 436 11.98 -7.42 9.63
C ALA A 436 12.49 -7.38 11.07
N GLU A 437 12.76 -6.19 11.61
CA GLU A 437 13.19 -5.98 12.99
C GLU A 437 12.12 -6.38 14.01
N ALA A 438 10.84 -6.12 13.72
CA ALA A 438 9.72 -6.57 14.53
C ALA A 438 9.62 -8.11 14.64
N GLY A 439 10.11 -8.85 13.64
CA GLY A 439 10.25 -10.31 13.66
C GLY A 439 11.40 -10.85 14.55
N GLY A 440 12.16 -9.95 15.17
CA GLY A 440 13.28 -10.22 16.06
C GLY A 440 14.64 -10.08 15.38
N VAL A 441 15.68 -10.11 16.19
CA VAL A 441 17.07 -9.87 15.78
C VAL A 441 17.92 -11.12 15.97
N TYR A 442 18.69 -11.49 14.94
CA TYR A 442 19.76 -12.48 15.00
C TYR A 442 21.10 -11.77 14.93
N ASN A 443 22.02 -12.04 15.86
CA ASN A 443 23.34 -11.41 15.90
C ASN A 443 24.40 -12.36 15.33
N GLY A 444 25.16 -11.89 14.35
CA GLY A 444 26.19 -12.66 13.66
C GLY A 444 25.77 -13.12 12.26
N ASN A 445 26.70 -13.80 11.59
CA ASN A 445 26.46 -14.32 10.25
C ASN A 445 25.52 -15.53 10.29
N TYR A 446 24.56 -15.57 9.36
CA TYR A 446 23.62 -16.67 9.22
C TYR A 446 23.96 -17.49 7.97
N SER A 447 24.16 -18.80 8.13
CA SER A 447 24.53 -19.69 7.03
C SER A 447 23.53 -20.84 6.89
N VAL A 448 23.10 -21.10 5.66
CA VAL A 448 22.22 -22.20 5.28
C VAL A 448 23.00 -23.15 4.39
N GLY A 449 23.32 -24.33 4.93
CA GLY A 449 23.88 -25.45 4.18
C GLY A 449 22.81 -26.45 3.74
N TRP A 450 23.25 -27.66 3.36
CA TRP A 450 22.40 -28.73 2.82
C TRP A 450 21.15 -29.08 3.64
N ALA A 451 21.18 -28.88 4.96
CA ALA A 451 20.04 -29.16 5.84
C ALA A 451 18.85 -28.22 5.60
N GLY A 452 19.07 -27.09 4.93
CA GLY A 452 18.07 -26.05 4.72
C GLY A 452 17.68 -25.30 5.99
N ALA A 453 16.82 -24.29 5.84
CA ALA A 453 16.26 -23.52 6.96
C ALA A 453 14.94 -22.86 6.58
N SER A 454 14.16 -22.45 7.58
CA SER A 454 13.01 -21.55 7.41
C SER A 454 13.22 -20.31 8.26
N LEU A 455 13.05 -19.12 7.69
CA LEU A 455 13.33 -17.85 8.38
C LEU A 455 12.42 -16.72 7.88
N GLY A 456 11.96 -15.90 8.82
CA GLY A 456 11.28 -14.63 8.51
C GLY A 456 9.94 -14.46 9.25
N PRO A 457 9.53 -13.22 9.58
CA PRO A 457 10.31 -11.99 9.49
C PRO A 457 11.50 -11.99 10.46
N LYS A 458 12.64 -11.40 10.08
CA LYS A 458 13.86 -11.35 10.92
C LYS A 458 14.88 -10.31 10.44
N LYS A 459 15.54 -9.61 11.37
CA LYS A 459 16.77 -8.84 11.14
C LYS A 459 18.01 -9.66 11.48
N ILE A 460 18.97 -9.74 10.57
CA ILE A 460 20.27 -10.41 10.71
C ILE A 460 21.34 -9.33 10.78
N VAL A 461 21.98 -9.19 11.93
CA VAL A 461 23.12 -8.28 12.15
C VAL A 461 24.40 -9.01 11.76
N GLY A 462 24.64 -9.10 10.46
CA GLY A 462 25.73 -9.86 9.85
C GLY A 462 25.44 -10.21 8.39
N ASN A 463 26.20 -11.15 7.83
CA ASN A 463 26.01 -11.64 6.47
C ASN A 463 25.03 -12.83 6.43
N LEU A 464 24.34 -13.00 5.30
CA LEU A 464 23.54 -14.18 4.99
C LEU A 464 24.23 -14.98 3.88
N THR A 465 24.48 -16.26 4.10
CA THR A 465 25.05 -17.17 3.09
C THR A 465 24.15 -18.38 2.90
N VAL A 466 23.75 -18.66 1.65
CA VAL A 466 22.98 -19.86 1.28
C VAL A 466 23.78 -20.62 0.24
N GLY A 467 24.17 -21.85 0.54
CA GLY A 467 24.93 -22.66 -0.41
C GLY A 467 24.96 -24.15 -0.11
N GLY A 468 25.80 -24.88 -0.85
CA GLY A 468 25.93 -26.33 -0.72
C GLY A 468 24.63 -27.09 -1.01
N GLY A 469 23.83 -26.61 -1.97
CA GLY A 469 22.52 -27.18 -2.32
C GLY A 469 21.40 -26.95 -1.30
N GLY A 470 21.65 -26.19 -0.24
CA GLY A 470 20.66 -25.89 0.81
C GLY A 470 19.50 -25.02 0.33
N ILE A 471 18.32 -25.21 0.91
CA ILE A 471 17.13 -24.39 0.62
C ILE A 471 16.77 -23.54 1.84
N LEU A 472 16.79 -22.22 1.68
CA LEU A 472 16.21 -21.26 2.63
C LEU A 472 14.77 -20.95 2.22
N THR A 473 13.81 -21.33 3.07
CA THR A 473 12.40 -20.97 2.92
C THR A 473 12.12 -19.67 3.69
N VAL A 474 11.69 -18.64 2.99
CA VAL A 474 11.42 -17.32 3.55
C VAL A 474 9.96 -17.24 3.97
N THR A 475 9.71 -17.02 5.26
CA THR A 475 8.35 -16.96 5.85
C THR A 475 7.89 -15.54 6.16
N GLY A 476 8.75 -14.53 5.93
CA GLY A 476 8.47 -13.11 6.15
C GLY A 476 9.69 -12.26 5.75
N THR A 477 9.55 -10.93 5.82
CA THR A 477 10.61 -9.99 5.41
C THR A 477 11.92 -10.18 6.15
N LEU A 478 13.01 -10.27 5.40
CA LEU A 478 14.36 -10.39 5.95
C LEU A 478 15.14 -9.08 5.74
N LEU A 479 15.81 -8.62 6.79
CA LEU A 479 16.80 -7.54 6.72
C LEU A 479 18.16 -8.13 7.07
N VAL A 480 19.14 -7.97 6.18
CA VAL A 480 20.54 -8.36 6.38
C VAL A 480 21.37 -7.08 6.42
N THR A 481 22.03 -6.79 7.55
CA THR A 481 22.86 -5.57 7.65
C THR A 481 24.19 -5.69 6.91
N GLY A 482 24.62 -6.92 6.62
CA GLY A 482 25.79 -7.25 5.80
C GLY A 482 25.40 -7.66 4.39
N SER A 483 26.23 -8.49 3.75
CA SER A 483 25.99 -8.99 2.40
C SER A 483 25.18 -10.29 2.36
N ILE A 484 24.51 -10.52 1.24
CA ILE A 484 23.81 -11.78 0.91
C ILE A 484 24.62 -12.50 -0.16
N SER A 485 24.96 -13.76 0.08
CA SER A 485 25.68 -14.62 -0.87
C SER A 485 24.92 -15.92 -1.11
N LEU A 486 24.56 -16.15 -2.37
CA LEU A 486 23.95 -17.38 -2.89
C LEU A 486 24.95 -18.07 -3.81
N SER A 487 25.33 -19.31 -3.49
CA SER A 487 26.35 -20.04 -4.26
C SER A 487 26.14 -21.55 -4.26
N GLY A 488 26.83 -22.27 -5.15
CA GLY A 488 26.93 -23.74 -5.12
C GLY A 488 25.58 -24.47 -5.12
N GLY A 489 24.64 -24.05 -5.97
CA GLY A 489 23.30 -24.61 -6.09
C GLY A 489 22.35 -24.32 -4.92
N GLY A 490 22.71 -23.41 -4.01
CA GLY A 490 21.82 -22.96 -2.93
C GLY A 490 20.56 -22.27 -3.46
N GLN A 491 19.44 -22.42 -2.74
CA GLN A 491 18.16 -21.86 -3.15
C GLN A 491 17.54 -20.97 -2.07
N ILE A 492 17.00 -19.83 -2.47
CA ILE A 492 16.03 -19.08 -1.65
C ILE A 492 14.65 -19.24 -2.29
N LYS A 493 13.65 -19.60 -1.49
CA LYS A 493 12.26 -19.63 -1.97
C LYS A 493 11.32 -19.00 -0.97
N LEU A 494 10.23 -18.39 -1.44
CA LEU A 494 9.16 -17.98 -0.53
C LEU A 494 8.39 -19.19 -0.02
N SER A 495 7.87 -19.07 1.21
CA SER A 495 6.94 -20.03 1.77
C SER A 495 5.68 -20.14 0.88
N PRO A 496 5.09 -21.34 0.69
CA PRO A 496 3.81 -21.49 -0.01
C PRO A 496 2.67 -20.64 0.57
N SER A 497 2.78 -20.23 1.84
CA SER A 497 1.82 -19.34 2.51
C SER A 497 1.67 -17.97 1.84
N TYR A 498 2.62 -17.57 0.99
CA TYR A 498 2.54 -16.32 0.22
C TYR A 498 1.44 -16.38 -0.86
N GLY A 499 1.05 -17.57 -1.34
CA GLY A 499 0.12 -17.67 -2.46
C GLY A 499 0.62 -16.87 -3.67
N THR A 500 -0.19 -16.00 -4.23
CA THR A 500 0.18 -15.10 -5.34
C THR A 500 0.96 -13.85 -4.88
N ASN A 501 1.21 -13.66 -3.58
CA ASN A 501 1.91 -12.48 -3.10
C ASN A 501 3.43 -12.59 -3.29
N ASP A 502 4.07 -11.43 -3.33
CA ASP A 502 5.51 -11.30 -3.43
C ASP A 502 6.18 -11.18 -2.05
N GLY A 503 7.47 -11.50 -2.01
CA GLY A 503 8.31 -11.36 -0.83
C GLY A 503 9.53 -10.50 -1.09
N VAL A 504 10.08 -9.93 -0.03
CA VAL A 504 11.24 -9.04 -0.10
C VAL A 504 12.30 -9.45 0.90
N ILE A 505 13.55 -9.42 0.43
CA ILE A 505 14.75 -9.51 1.25
C ILE A 505 15.56 -8.24 1.03
N VAL A 506 15.89 -7.55 2.11
CA VAL A 506 16.67 -6.30 2.09
C VAL A 506 18.08 -6.56 2.61
N SER A 507 19.08 -6.05 1.90
CA SER A 507 20.49 -6.06 2.26
C SER A 507 21.01 -4.62 2.39
N ASP A 508 21.63 -4.27 3.51
CA ASP A 508 22.40 -3.01 3.61
C ASP A 508 23.77 -3.15 2.92
N GLY A 509 24.28 -4.38 2.77
CA GLY A 509 25.49 -4.71 2.02
C GLY A 509 25.20 -5.12 0.57
N THR A 510 26.09 -5.92 -0.01
CA THR A 510 25.99 -6.38 -1.40
C THR A 510 25.11 -7.63 -1.53
N ILE A 511 24.69 -7.96 -2.75
CA ILE A 511 24.02 -9.21 -3.11
C ILE A 511 24.88 -9.93 -4.16
N SER A 512 25.15 -11.21 -3.96
CA SER A 512 25.89 -12.03 -4.92
C SER A 512 25.16 -13.34 -5.16
N ILE A 513 24.83 -13.65 -6.41
CA ILE A 513 24.20 -14.91 -6.84
C ILE A 513 25.15 -15.56 -7.85
N THR A 514 25.68 -16.73 -7.50
CA THR A 514 26.73 -17.43 -8.26
C THR A 514 26.51 -18.94 -8.31
N GLY A 515 27.22 -19.65 -9.18
CA GLY A 515 27.39 -21.10 -9.06
C GLY A 515 26.08 -21.91 -9.09
N GLY A 516 25.18 -21.57 -10.01
CA GLY A 516 23.89 -22.26 -10.23
C GLY A 516 22.84 -22.04 -9.13
N ALA A 517 23.07 -21.09 -8.22
CA ALA A 517 22.12 -20.74 -7.17
C ALA A 517 20.91 -20.00 -7.75
N ASN A 518 19.73 -20.18 -7.15
CA ASN A 518 18.50 -19.55 -7.64
C ASN A 518 17.61 -19.03 -6.52
N ALA A 519 16.88 -17.96 -6.81
CA ALA A 519 15.81 -17.44 -5.95
C ALA A 519 14.47 -17.52 -6.68
N THR A 520 13.40 -17.93 -5.98
CA THR A 520 12.06 -18.11 -6.55
C THR A 520 10.95 -17.65 -5.61
N GLY A 521 9.76 -17.39 -6.16
CA GLY A 521 8.55 -17.11 -5.39
C GLY A 521 8.00 -18.30 -4.62
N SER A 522 6.70 -18.26 -4.30
CA SER A 522 6.00 -19.25 -3.46
C SER A 522 5.78 -20.62 -4.11
N GLY A 523 5.97 -20.70 -5.43
CA GLY A 523 5.58 -21.83 -6.27
C GLY A 523 4.22 -21.64 -6.96
N VAL A 524 3.51 -20.54 -6.69
CA VAL A 524 2.31 -20.11 -7.42
C VAL A 524 2.71 -19.12 -8.52
N GLU A 525 2.11 -19.24 -9.70
CA GLU A 525 2.31 -18.30 -10.80
C GLU A 525 1.95 -16.87 -10.37
N GLY A 526 2.79 -15.90 -10.76
CA GLY A 526 2.66 -14.50 -10.33
C GLY A 526 3.25 -14.17 -8.95
N SER A 527 3.86 -15.13 -8.24
CA SER A 527 4.62 -14.87 -7.02
C SER A 527 6.11 -14.76 -7.31
N TYR A 528 6.71 -13.66 -6.87
CA TYR A 528 8.12 -13.33 -7.08
C TYR A 528 8.81 -12.96 -5.77
N ILE A 529 10.13 -13.10 -5.76
CA ILE A 529 10.98 -12.61 -4.68
C ILE A 529 11.83 -11.46 -5.17
N MET A 530 11.77 -10.35 -4.45
CA MET A 530 12.67 -9.21 -4.65
C MET A 530 13.85 -9.30 -3.69
N MET A 531 15.05 -9.29 -4.26
CA MET A 531 16.29 -9.12 -3.53
C MET A 531 16.76 -7.67 -3.70
N LEU A 532 16.62 -6.89 -2.65
CA LEU A 532 16.89 -5.46 -2.61
C LEU A 532 18.19 -5.17 -1.87
N THR A 533 19.06 -4.35 -2.43
CA THR A 533 20.23 -3.80 -1.74
C THR A 533 20.14 -2.28 -1.64
N THR A 534 20.54 -1.72 -0.51
CA THR A 534 20.72 -0.26 -0.36
C THR A 534 22.18 0.20 -0.51
N SER A 535 23.07 -0.69 -0.97
CA SER A 535 24.48 -0.39 -1.20
C SER A 535 24.66 0.64 -2.33
N PHE A 536 25.63 1.53 -2.14
CA PHE A 536 26.08 2.52 -3.14
C PHE A 536 27.30 2.05 -3.94
N LEU A 537 27.73 0.80 -3.73
CA LEU A 537 28.93 0.26 -4.36
C LEU A 537 28.71 -0.01 -5.85
N SER A 538 29.83 -0.04 -6.59
CA SER A 538 29.86 -0.42 -7.99
C SER A 538 29.58 -1.91 -8.23
N ASN A 539 29.54 -2.72 -7.17
CA ASN A 539 29.15 -4.13 -7.20
C ASN A 539 28.04 -4.40 -6.17
N ALA A 540 27.04 -3.51 -6.13
CA ALA A 540 25.94 -3.62 -5.17
C ALA A 540 25.17 -4.94 -5.34
N ALA A 541 24.98 -5.38 -6.59
CA ALA A 541 24.49 -6.72 -6.90
C ALA A 541 25.29 -7.34 -8.05
N THR A 542 25.78 -8.57 -7.86
CA THR A 542 26.49 -9.33 -8.90
C THR A 542 25.77 -10.66 -9.14
N ILE A 543 25.44 -10.93 -10.40
CA ILE A 543 24.74 -12.13 -10.83
C ILE A 543 25.60 -12.84 -11.88
N GLU A 544 26.19 -13.97 -11.51
CA GLU A 544 27.12 -14.72 -12.34
C GLU A 544 26.66 -16.18 -12.51
N GLY A 545 26.29 -16.56 -13.73
CA GLY A 545 25.76 -17.90 -14.00
C GLY A 545 24.30 -18.08 -13.54
N GLY A 546 23.77 -19.30 -13.72
CA GLY A 546 22.33 -19.61 -13.67
C GLY A 546 21.57 -18.81 -12.61
N ALA A 547 20.57 -18.04 -13.06
CA ALA A 547 19.72 -17.22 -12.21
C ALA A 547 18.24 -17.57 -12.45
N GLY A 548 17.49 -17.67 -11.36
CA GLY A 548 16.07 -18.04 -11.35
C GLY A 548 15.12 -16.86 -11.47
N ALA A 549 13.86 -17.06 -11.07
CA ALA A 549 12.82 -16.04 -11.08
C ALA A 549 12.98 -15.01 -9.93
N VAL A 550 13.95 -14.11 -10.06
CA VAL A 550 14.25 -13.06 -9.07
C VAL A 550 14.15 -11.67 -9.67
N ILE A 551 13.62 -10.73 -8.87
CA ILE A 551 13.69 -9.28 -9.12
C ILE A 551 14.92 -8.77 -8.36
N ILE A 552 15.89 -8.21 -9.07
CA ILE A 552 17.05 -7.56 -8.44
C ILE A 552 16.81 -6.05 -8.39
N TYR A 553 16.95 -5.47 -7.19
CA TYR A 553 16.66 -4.06 -6.97
C TYR A 553 17.82 -3.37 -6.22
N ALA A 554 18.55 -2.48 -6.89
CA ALA A 554 19.73 -1.77 -6.39
C ALA A 554 19.67 -0.27 -6.75
N PRO A 555 18.76 0.51 -6.16
CA PRO A 555 18.42 1.87 -6.61
C PRO A 555 19.58 2.87 -6.45
N ASN A 556 20.59 2.52 -5.65
CA ASN A 556 21.72 3.37 -5.27
C ASN A 556 23.06 2.91 -5.85
N GLY A 557 23.13 1.70 -6.41
CA GLY A 557 24.37 1.05 -6.82
C GLY A 557 24.27 0.36 -8.17
N THR A 558 25.35 -0.29 -8.57
CA THR A 558 25.41 -0.98 -9.87
C THR A 558 25.00 -2.45 -9.73
N ILE A 559 24.24 -2.92 -10.72
CA ILE A 559 23.96 -4.35 -10.95
C ILE A 559 24.87 -4.85 -12.06
N GLU A 560 25.69 -5.85 -11.77
CA GLU A 560 26.57 -6.54 -12.73
C GLU A 560 25.97 -7.91 -13.08
N ILE A 561 25.80 -8.19 -14.37
CA ILE A 561 25.20 -9.44 -14.87
C ILE A 561 26.16 -10.10 -15.87
N GLU A 562 26.65 -11.29 -15.52
CA GLU A 562 27.66 -12.01 -16.30
C GLU A 562 27.40 -13.52 -16.36
N GLY A 563 28.16 -14.22 -17.21
CA GLY A 563 28.21 -15.69 -17.22
C GLY A 563 26.92 -16.40 -17.67
N GLY A 564 26.08 -15.78 -18.49
CA GLY A 564 24.85 -16.41 -19.00
C GLY A 564 23.69 -16.41 -18.00
N ALA A 565 23.71 -15.51 -17.01
CA ALA A 565 22.61 -15.32 -16.07
C ALA A 565 21.30 -14.93 -16.80
N SER A 566 20.17 -15.31 -16.21
CA SER A 566 18.82 -14.92 -16.66
C SER A 566 18.02 -14.33 -15.50
N LEU A 567 17.64 -13.07 -15.63
CA LEU A 567 16.81 -12.36 -14.65
C LEU A 567 15.44 -12.06 -15.24
N LYS A 568 14.42 -11.99 -14.37
CA LYS A 568 13.06 -11.59 -14.73
C LYS A 568 12.89 -10.08 -14.78
N GLU A 569 13.59 -9.39 -13.88
CA GLU A 569 13.61 -7.94 -13.80
C GLU A 569 14.85 -7.46 -13.06
N ALA A 570 15.38 -6.31 -13.49
CA ALA A 570 16.44 -5.60 -12.78
C ALA A 570 16.14 -4.09 -12.76
N VAL A 571 16.24 -3.51 -11.56
CA VAL A 571 16.15 -2.06 -11.35
C VAL A 571 17.38 -1.60 -10.60
N GLY A 572 18.23 -0.78 -11.22
CA GLY A 572 19.51 -0.36 -10.64
C GLY A 572 19.83 1.10 -10.92
N TYR A 573 20.66 1.74 -10.09
CA TYR A 573 21.22 3.06 -10.43
C TYR A 573 22.01 2.99 -11.75
N LYS A 574 22.81 1.93 -11.88
CA LYS A 574 23.53 1.53 -13.09
C LYS A 574 23.33 0.03 -13.31
N ILE A 575 23.28 -0.41 -14.56
CA ILE A 575 23.27 -1.84 -14.90
C ILE A 575 24.34 -2.10 -15.94
N GLU A 576 25.16 -3.11 -15.71
CA GLU A 576 26.21 -3.59 -16.60
C GLU A 576 25.94 -5.05 -16.93
N ILE A 577 25.84 -5.37 -18.23
CA ILE A 577 25.62 -6.74 -18.71
C ILE A 577 26.78 -7.10 -19.64
N GLU A 578 27.49 -8.16 -19.28
CA GLU A 578 28.64 -8.64 -20.04
C GLU A 578 28.53 -10.15 -20.35
N GLY A 579 29.44 -10.64 -21.20
CA GLY A 579 29.72 -12.08 -21.34
C GLY A 579 28.55 -12.95 -21.81
N GLY A 580 27.92 -12.62 -22.94
CA GLY A 580 26.84 -13.40 -23.55
C GLY A 580 25.58 -13.54 -22.70
N SER A 581 25.48 -12.79 -21.60
CA SER A 581 24.36 -12.85 -20.66
C SER A 581 23.09 -12.25 -21.25
N SER A 582 21.93 -12.70 -20.76
CA SER A 582 20.63 -12.24 -21.26
C SER A 582 19.66 -11.89 -20.14
N LEU A 583 19.04 -10.71 -20.20
CA LEU A 583 17.93 -10.35 -19.32
C LEU A 583 16.62 -10.53 -20.09
N THR A 584 15.66 -11.30 -19.55
CA THR A 584 14.36 -11.52 -20.20
C THR A 584 13.24 -11.00 -19.34
N TYR A 585 12.57 -9.96 -19.83
CA TYR A 585 11.41 -9.41 -19.16
C TYR A 585 10.20 -10.34 -19.24
N GLU A 586 9.45 -10.45 -18.14
CA GLU A 586 8.16 -11.10 -18.09
C GLU A 586 7.05 -10.08 -17.84
N SER A 587 6.11 -9.96 -18.78
CA SER A 587 5.04 -8.94 -18.76
C SER A 587 4.05 -9.03 -17.58
N GLY A 588 4.15 -10.07 -16.74
CA GLY A 588 3.28 -10.33 -15.58
C GLY A 588 3.52 -9.42 -14.37
N LEU A 589 4.60 -8.61 -14.34
CA LEU A 589 5.05 -7.84 -13.17
C LEU A 589 4.37 -6.46 -12.99
N THR A 590 3.34 -6.19 -13.79
CA THR A 590 2.73 -4.85 -13.87
C THR A 590 1.87 -4.46 -12.67
N ASN A 591 1.62 -5.36 -11.70
CA ASN A 591 0.87 -5.08 -10.46
C ASN A 591 1.30 -6.03 -9.33
N ASN A 592 2.49 -5.83 -8.78
CA ASN A 592 3.06 -6.71 -7.75
C ASN A 592 2.54 -6.36 -6.36
N ASN A 593 2.00 -7.37 -5.67
CA ASN A 593 1.47 -7.25 -4.32
C ASN A 593 2.44 -7.89 -3.33
N PHE A 594 3.28 -7.06 -2.72
CA PHE A 594 4.17 -7.52 -1.66
C PHE A 594 3.36 -7.82 -0.40
N SER A 595 3.57 -9.00 0.17
CA SER A 595 2.99 -9.46 1.45
C SER A 595 3.34 -8.60 2.67
N SER A 596 4.22 -7.62 2.49
CA SER A 596 4.82 -6.78 3.53
C SER A 596 5.11 -5.38 2.95
N GLY A 597 5.26 -4.36 3.79
CA GLY A 597 5.49 -2.98 3.38
C GLY A 597 4.25 -2.23 2.88
N PRO A 598 4.40 -1.28 1.94
CA PRO A 598 3.34 -0.32 1.61
C PRO A 598 2.06 -0.95 1.04
N SER A 599 2.13 -2.16 0.46
CA SER A 599 1.01 -2.97 -0.04
C SER A 599 0.57 -4.08 0.93
N GLY A 600 1.44 -4.47 1.86
CA GLY A 600 1.16 -5.52 2.86
C GLY A 600 0.35 -5.04 4.08
N SER A 601 0.12 -3.74 4.20
CA SER A 601 -0.72 -3.17 5.27
C SER A 601 -2.20 -3.28 4.91
N TRP A 602 -2.94 -3.99 5.75
CA TRP A 602 -4.41 -4.03 5.73
C TRP A 602 -4.99 -2.77 6.36
N ALA A 603 -5.94 -2.13 5.68
CA ALA A 603 -6.74 -1.06 6.25
C ALA A 603 -8.14 -1.57 6.56
N VAL A 604 -8.67 -1.25 7.75
CA VAL A 604 -10.07 -1.54 8.08
C VAL A 604 -10.95 -0.66 7.20
N GLU A 605 -11.68 -1.30 6.29
CA GLU A 605 -12.59 -0.62 5.38
C GLU A 605 -13.99 -0.47 5.99
N SER A 606 -14.43 -1.51 6.68
CA SER A 606 -15.66 -1.48 7.46
C SER A 606 -15.57 -2.41 8.65
N TRP A 607 -16.26 -2.03 9.71
CA TRP A 607 -16.50 -2.82 10.90
C TRP A 607 -17.99 -2.71 11.23
N GLY A 608 -18.62 -3.82 11.61
CA GLY A 608 -19.99 -3.78 12.09
C GLY A 608 -20.54 -5.14 12.49
N GLU A 609 -21.62 -5.10 13.26
CA GLU A 609 -22.43 -6.27 13.58
C GLU A 609 -23.26 -6.68 12.36
N LYS A 610 -23.38 -7.99 12.11
CA LYS A 610 -24.04 -8.57 10.93
C LYS A 610 -25.34 -9.27 11.24
#